data_AF-A0A2V6V3M0-F1
#
_entry.id   AF-A0A2V6V3M0-F1
#
_cell.length_a   1.000
_cell.length_b   1.000
_cell.length_c   1.000
_cell.angle_alpha   90.00
_cell.angle_beta   90.00
_cell.angle_gamma   90.00
#
_symmetry.space_group_name_H-M   'P 1'
#
loop_
_entity.id
_entity.type
_entity.pdbx_description
1 polymer ?
#
loop_
_entity_poly.entity_id
_entity_poly.type
_entity_poly.pdbx_seq_one_letter_code
_entity_poly.pdbx_strand_id
1 'polypeptide(L)' 'MMTCRCGGPLRLDLAHISEAQRFNCLTTTRLLWKCCLCGRSLWLEQATVARSNGSMVVAEANALA' A
#
# COMPACT_ATOMS: atom_id res chain seq x y z
N MET A 1 -10.34 5.60 3.61
CA MET A 1 -10.37 4.19 3.13
C MET A 1 -10.07 4.22 1.64
N MET A 2 -9.07 3.49 1.14
CA MET A 2 -8.80 3.42 -0.30
C MET A 2 -9.92 2.63 -1.00
N THR A 3 -10.48 3.20 -2.05
CA THR A 3 -11.56 2.61 -2.83
C THR A 3 -11.07 2.37 -4.25
N CYS A 4 -11.43 1.22 -4.81
CA CYS A 4 -11.14 0.92 -6.20
C CYS A 4 -12.06 1.75 -7.11
N ARG A 5 -11.65 1.99 -8.37
CA ARG A 5 -12.52 2.64 -9.37
C ARG A 5 -13.85 1.93 -9.58
N CYS A 6 -13.93 0.64 -9.26
CA CYS A 6 -15.18 -0.13 -9.29
C CYS A 6 -16.09 0.08 -8.06
N GLY A 7 -15.74 1.01 -7.15
CA GLY A 7 -16.47 1.26 -5.90
C GLY A 7 -16.17 0.26 -4.79
N GLY A 8 -15.45 -0.83 -5.07
CA GLY A 8 -15.12 -1.86 -4.09
C GLY A 8 -14.01 -1.47 -3.12
N PRO A 9 -14.02 -2.03 -1.90
CA PRO A 9 -12.95 -1.80 -0.94
C PRO A 9 -11.64 -2.42 -1.45
N LEU A 10 -10.55 -1.65 -1.34
CA LEU A 10 -9.19 -2.15 -1.54
C LEU A 10 -8.67 -2.67 -0.20
N ARG A 11 -8.19 -3.91 -0.18
CA ARG A 11 -7.51 -4.50 0.97
C ARG A 11 -6.02 -4.60 0.71
N LEU A 12 -5.23 -4.21 1.70
CA LEU A 12 -3.79 -4.36 1.68
C LEU A 12 -3.44 -5.85 1.75
N ASP A 13 -2.53 -6.28 0.88
CA ASP A 13 -2.03 -7.64 0.86
C ASP A 13 -0.99 -7.83 1.96
N LEU A 14 -1.47 -8.28 3.12
CA LEU A 14 -0.63 -8.52 4.30
C LEU A 14 0.36 -9.66 4.08
N ALA A 15 0.04 -10.62 3.20
CA ALA A 15 0.96 -11.71 2.86
C ALA A 15 2.21 -11.16 2.18
N HIS A 16 2.05 -10.24 1.22
CA HIS A 16 3.16 -9.55 0.57
C HIS A 16 4.07 -8.80 1.54
N ILE A 17 3.48 -8.12 2.54
CA ILE A 17 4.23 -7.40 3.58
C ILE A 17 4.98 -8.39 4.48
N SER A 18 4.32 -9.48 4.88
CA SER A 18 4.94 -10.50 5.72
C SER A 18 6.14 -11.17 5.04
N GLU A 19 6.05 -11.39 3.72
CA GLU A 19 7.13 -11.92 2.90
C GLU A 19 8.29 -10.92 2.82
N ALA A 20 8.00 -9.64 2.54
CA ALA A 20 9.01 -8.59 2.50
C ALA A 20 9.72 -8.41 3.87
N GLN A 21 9.01 -8.62 4.97
CA GLN A 21 9.59 -8.65 6.32
C GLN A 21 10.55 -9.82 6.51
N ARG A 22 10.19 -11.02 6.04
CA ARG A 22 11.06 -12.20 6.10
C ARG A 22 12.37 -11.97 5.34
N PHE A 23 12.31 -11.29 4.20
CA PHE A 23 13.49 -10.96 3.40
C PHE A 23 14.19 -9.65 3.80
N ASN A 24 13.75 -9.00 4.88
CA ASN A 24 14.27 -7.71 5.36
C ASN A 24 14.29 -6.60 4.27
N CYS A 25 13.32 -6.67 3.34
CA CYS A 25 13.16 -5.75 2.22
C CYS A 25 11.94 -4.83 2.40
N LEU A 26 11.44 -4.67 3.63
CA LEU A 26 10.27 -3.84 3.92
C LEU A 26 10.42 -2.38 3.48
N THR A 27 11.65 -1.85 3.49
CA THR A 27 11.96 -0.47 3.11
C THR A 27 11.88 -0.22 1.61
N THR A 28 11.98 -1.27 0.79
CA THR A 28 11.91 -1.19 -0.68
C THR A 28 10.65 -1.85 -1.24
N THR A 29 9.87 -2.54 -0.40
CA THR A 29 8.68 -3.25 -0.83
C THR A 29 7.53 -2.30 -1.11
N ARG A 30 6.87 -2.51 -2.25
CA ARG A 30 5.68 -1.76 -2.65
C ARG A 30 4.48 -2.29 -1.88
N LEU A 31 3.58 -1.40 -1.49
CA LEU A 31 2.33 -1.81 -0.88
C LEU A 31 1.38 -2.30 -1.98
N LEU A 32 1.07 -3.59 -1.96
CA LEU A 32 0.11 -4.20 -2.86
C LEU A 32 -1.29 -4.11 -2.27
N TRP A 33 -2.20 -3.44 -2.96
CA TRP A 33 -3.61 -3.36 -2.61
C TRP A 33 -4.43 -4.15 -3.62
N LYS A 34 -5.40 -4.95 -3.17
CA LYS A 34 -6.28 -5.73 -4.05
C LYS A 34 -7.73 -5.43 -3.77
N CYS A 35 -8.50 -5.20 -4.84
CA CYS A 35 -9.93 -4.94 -4.72
C CYS A 35 -10.68 -6.25 -4.48
N CYS A 36 -11.54 -6.28 -3.45
CA CYS A 36 -12.36 -7.46 -3.15
C CYS A 36 -13.50 -7.71 -4.15
N LEU A 37 -13.92 -6.69 -4.90
CA LEU A 37 -15.02 -6.83 -5.87
C LEU A 37 -14.53 -7.17 -7.27
N CYS A 38 -13.61 -6.36 -7.81
CA CYS A 38 -13.18 -6.50 -9.20
C CYS A 38 -11.78 -7.12 -9.36
N GLY A 39 -11.15 -7.57 -8.27
CA GLY A 39 -9.84 -8.26 -8.29
C GLY A 39 -8.64 -7.41 -8.69
N ARG A 40 -8.86 -6.13 -9.04
CA ARG A 40 -7.85 -5.19 -9.50
C ARG A 40 -6.79 -4.96 -8.42
N SER A 41 -5.52 -5.05 -8.81
CA SER A 41 -4.37 -4.76 -7.96
C SER A 41 -3.87 -3.34 -8.20
N LEU A 42 -3.45 -2.68 -7.13
CA LEU A 42 -2.90 -1.33 -7.14
C LEU A 42 -1.62 -1.34 -6.31
N TRP A 43 -0.51 -0.95 -6.95
CA TRP A 43 0.77 -0.84 -6.31
C TRP A 43 0.95 0.59 -5.85
N LEU A 44 1.15 0.78 -4.55
CA LEU A 44 1.62 2.04 -4.01
C LEU A 44 3.11 1.91 -3.72
N GLU A 45 3.90 2.83 -4.26
CA GLU A 45 5.21 3.08 -3.68
C GLU A 45 4.98 3.40 -2.21
N GLN A 46 5.73 2.73 -1.33
CA GLN A 46 5.76 3.10 0.07
C GLN A 46 6.47 4.47 0.08
N ALA A 47 5.71 5.55 -0.10
CA ALA A 47 6.23 6.91 -0.03
C ALA A 47 6.97 6.94 1.31
N THR A 48 8.29 7.06 1.21
CA THR A 48 9.25 6.96 2.32
C THR A 48 8.55 7.36 3.60
N VAL A 49 8.34 6.41 4.51
CA VAL A 49 8.02 6.75 5.89
C VAL A 49 9.28 7.41 6.43
N ALA A 50 9.46 8.68 6.05
CA ALA A 50 10.43 9.56 6.65
C ALA A 50 10.02 9.58 8.11
N ARG A 51 10.84 8.95 8.93
CA ARG A 51 10.66 8.86 10.37
C ARG A 51 10.92 10.25 10.96
N SER A 52 10.01 11.17 10.71
CA SER A 52 9.95 12.48 11.31
C SER A 52 9.03 12.35 12.51
N ASN A 53 9.60 12.17 13.70
CA ASN A 53 8.99 12.29 15.02
C ASN A 53 7.44 12.34 15.07
N GLY A 54 6.82 11.18 15.28
CA GLY A 54 5.60 11.09 16.09
C GLY A 54 4.28 11.62 15.51
N SER A 55 4.15 11.90 14.22
CA SER A 55 2.84 12.22 13.64
C SER A 55 2.65 11.59 12.26
N MET A 56 1.68 10.68 12.17
CA MET A 56 1.29 9.99 10.94
C MET A 56 0.47 10.94 10.07
N VAL A 57 1.12 11.72 9.22
CA VAL A 57 0.44 12.43 8.14
C VAL A 57 0.41 11.52 6.92
N VAL A 58 -0.80 11.07 6.56
CA VAL A 58 -1.04 10.35 5.31
C VAL A 58 -0.92 11.38 4.19
N ALA A 59 0.29 11.55 3.66
CA ALA A 59 0.51 12.36 2.47
C ALA A 59 -0.25 11.72 1.31
N GLU A 60 -1.05 12.53 0.62
CA GLU A 60 -1.93 12.11 -0.47
C GLU A 60 -1.15 11.31 -1.52
N ALA A 61 -1.62 10.10 -1.77
CA ALA A 61 -1.03 9.18 -2.72
C ALA A 61 -1.38 9.62 -4.14
N ASN A 62 -0.40 10.16 -4.87
CA ASN A 62 -0.51 10.30 -6.31
C ASN A 62 -0.44 8.90 -6.94
N ALA A 63 -1.59 8.39 -7.38
CA ALA A 63 -1.65 7.19 -8.20
C ALA A 63 -0.97 7.50 -9.54
N LEU A 64 0.20 6.91 -9.77
CA LEU A 64 0.82 6.90 -11.09
C LEU A 64 -0.12 6.13 -12.04
N ALA A 65 -0.64 6.87 -13.03
CA ALA A 65 -1.61 6.43 -14.03
C ALA A 65 -0.98 5.53 -15.10
#